data_AF-A0A2V8MUC3-F1
#
_entry.id   AF-A0A2V8MUC3-F1
#
_cell.length_a   1.000
_cell.length_b   1.000
_cell.length_c   1.000
_cell.angle_alpha   90.00
_cell.angle_beta   90.00
_cell.angle_gamma   90.00
#
_symmetry.space_group_name_H-M   'P 1'
#
loop_
_entity.id
_entity.type
_entity.pdbx_description
1 polymer ?
#
loop_
_entity_poly.entity_id
_entity_poly.type
_entity_poly.pdbx_seq_one_letter_code
_entity_poly.pdbx_strand_id
1 'polypeptide(L)'
;MKSDHFTRYHEELLEGSYDCVDRIVVNAYFEFAQSAGGFRSWWRTLMGSDETLDRAHMERMAGWFKRRLEAYAKKNKIPFLYCDAGERKHEKAEPYVPKDPDFTGMFLVLVGRAPAPVWEVERNSKNQITNLYRKKKWPYVNHYHIHLMDPDWGHITIRICGYPPFGAQVIANGHEWVECQARKRSLPIEMEGNCFTGGSDFQALNQIAKTLRAARAVGRLTKVCDRWLYSACLCFALDSEQQERSDFKYQYAFYQLEHSRNLLFKRGTTLDEVYEKLLDRTRRALDVKTLKTIFGRKYRPHNQTKRGSMCRLEKVIERPAYNLTVFKLHFGKLTLKIYDKGDRVLRVEIVAHNVKDLRCGALVEKMPRLLKTMQEYLHNFLNIVQAAHVSFLDEGTFDDLATPSQRGTKRLAGVDFNKVRIRRVVAAVVALGPKPLVLRSPIWREKCAKSLDRNSNPTTRGVRRTIWSRSAAKPWWNVSADPPLPRHG
;
A
#
# COMPACT_ATOMS: atom_id res chain seq x y z
N MET A 1 2.55 9.49 20.17
CA MET A 1 1.35 9.45 19.30
C MET A 1 0.29 8.69 20.07
N LYS A 2 -0.92 9.24 20.25
CA LYS A 2 -1.97 8.59 21.05
C LYS A 2 -2.36 7.26 20.38
N SER A 3 -2.41 6.18 21.16
CA SER A 3 -2.91 4.87 20.72
C SER A 3 -4.37 5.00 20.25
N ASP A 4 -4.73 4.27 19.20
CA ASP A 4 -6.11 4.26 18.70
C ASP A 4 -7.05 3.53 19.68
N HIS A 5 -8.36 3.70 19.52
CA HIS A 5 -9.34 3.15 20.45
C HIS A 5 -9.39 1.61 20.43
N PHE A 6 -9.13 0.97 19.29
CA PHE A 6 -9.11 -0.48 19.17
C PHE A 6 -7.94 -1.05 19.97
N THR A 7 -6.73 -0.53 19.75
CA THR A 7 -5.52 -0.95 20.46
C THR A 7 -5.64 -0.77 21.97
N ARG A 8 -6.21 0.36 22.43
CA ARG A 8 -6.45 0.60 23.87
C ARG A 8 -7.47 -0.35 24.47
N TYR A 9 -8.55 -0.63 23.75
CA TYR A 9 -9.61 -1.51 24.26
C TYR A 9 -9.11 -2.95 24.45
N HIS A 10 -8.19 -3.39 23.59
CA HIS A 10 -7.60 -4.73 23.67
C HIS A 10 -6.25 -4.76 24.41
N GLU A 11 -5.80 -3.68 25.05
CA GLU A 11 -4.46 -3.56 25.65
C GLU A 11 -4.10 -4.71 26.60
N GLU A 12 -5.05 -5.16 27.43
CA GLU A 12 -4.85 -6.28 28.36
C GLU A 12 -4.64 -7.63 27.66
N LEU A 13 -5.14 -7.77 26.42
CA LEU A 13 -5.01 -8.97 25.59
C LEU A 13 -3.75 -8.95 24.73
N LEU A 14 -3.09 -7.80 24.61
CA LEU A 14 -1.91 -7.62 23.79
C LEU A 14 -0.62 -7.89 24.58
N GLU A 15 0.30 -8.58 23.93
CA GLU A 15 1.69 -8.72 24.37
C GLU A 15 2.52 -7.53 23.89
N GLY A 16 2.19 -6.97 22.72
CA GLY A 16 2.87 -5.81 22.16
C GLY A 16 2.20 -5.26 20.91
N SER A 17 2.71 -4.13 20.43
CA SER A 17 2.29 -3.56 19.14
C SER A 17 3.42 -2.81 18.46
N TYR A 18 3.43 -2.80 17.13
CA TYR A 18 4.38 -1.98 16.37
C TYR A 18 3.81 -1.46 15.05
N ASP A 19 4.27 -0.27 14.66
CA ASP A 19 3.94 0.37 13.38
C ASP A 19 5.17 0.36 12.47
N CYS A 20 5.02 -0.16 11.25
CA CYS A 20 6.12 -0.23 10.29
C CYS A 20 5.68 0.22 8.90
N VAL A 21 6.59 0.88 8.17
CA VAL A 21 6.43 1.03 6.72
C VAL A 21 6.74 -0.33 6.13
N ASP A 22 5.90 -0.80 5.21
CA ASP A 22 6.09 -2.11 4.60
C ASP A 22 6.72 -1.91 3.21
N ARG A 23 5.93 -1.96 2.15
CA ARG A 23 6.41 -1.74 0.80
C ARG A 23 6.64 -0.26 0.48
N ILE A 24 7.81 0.03 -0.07
CA ILE A 24 8.19 1.34 -0.59
C ILE A 24 8.52 1.20 -2.07
N VAL A 25 7.73 1.82 -2.94
CA VAL A 25 7.98 1.85 -4.39
C VAL A 25 8.25 3.28 -4.83
N VAL A 26 9.45 3.53 -5.34
CA VAL A 26 9.93 4.84 -5.78
C VAL A 26 10.18 4.79 -7.29
N ASN A 27 9.51 5.65 -8.05
CA ASN A 27 9.86 5.91 -9.44
C ASN A 27 11.12 6.77 -9.48
N ALA A 28 12.11 6.34 -10.27
CA ALA A 28 13.28 7.10 -10.65
C ALA A 28 13.13 7.52 -12.11
N TYR A 29 13.17 8.81 -12.36
CA TYR A 29 13.03 9.37 -13.71
C TYR A 29 13.98 10.54 -13.90
N PHE A 30 14.53 10.67 -15.10
CA PHE A 30 15.29 11.86 -15.48
C PHE A 30 14.31 12.94 -15.91
N GLU A 31 14.13 13.98 -15.09
CA GLU A 31 13.09 15.01 -15.27
C GLU A 31 13.22 15.73 -16.60
N PHE A 32 14.43 16.15 -16.94
CA PHE A 32 14.70 16.93 -18.15
C PHE A 32 14.24 16.18 -19.41
N ALA A 33 14.46 14.87 -19.47
CA ALA A 33 14.07 14.01 -20.58
C ALA A 33 12.60 13.54 -20.58
N GLN A 34 11.73 14.10 -19.72
CA GLN A 34 10.30 13.78 -19.75
C GLN A 34 9.52 14.56 -20.81
N SER A 35 10.07 15.66 -21.32
CA SER A 35 9.51 16.44 -22.44
C SER A 35 10.28 16.16 -23.73
N ALA A 36 9.64 16.36 -24.88
CA ALA A 36 10.29 16.18 -26.18
C ALA A 36 11.49 17.14 -26.35
N GLY A 37 11.29 18.42 -26.01
CA GLY A 37 12.35 19.43 -26.07
C GLY A 37 13.53 19.08 -25.17
N GLY A 38 13.27 18.71 -23.92
CA GLY A 38 14.34 18.33 -22.98
C GLY A 38 15.05 17.03 -23.37
N PHE A 39 14.33 16.03 -23.90
CA PHE A 39 14.95 14.81 -24.43
C PHE A 39 15.89 15.12 -25.60
N ARG A 40 15.48 15.97 -26.54
CA ARG A 40 16.30 16.40 -27.67
C ARG A 40 17.54 17.18 -27.22
N SER A 41 17.39 18.12 -26.28
CA SER A 41 18.52 18.88 -25.73
C SER A 41 19.52 17.98 -25.01
N TRP A 42 19.03 17.02 -24.22
CA TRP A 42 19.88 16.00 -23.60
C TRP A 42 20.60 15.15 -24.65
N TRP A 43 19.89 14.72 -25.70
CA TRP A 43 20.49 13.95 -26.78
C TRP A 43 21.64 14.70 -27.46
N ARG A 44 21.48 15.98 -27.75
CA ARG A 44 22.55 16.82 -28.33
C ARG A 44 23.76 16.92 -27.39
N THR A 45 23.51 17.06 -26.10
CA THR A 45 24.57 17.12 -25.09
C THR A 45 25.31 15.77 -25.01
N LEU A 46 24.58 14.66 -25.14
CA LEU A 46 25.14 13.32 -25.09
C LEU A 46 25.84 12.91 -26.40
N MET A 47 25.30 13.24 -27.57
CA MET A 47 25.74 12.71 -28.88
C MET A 47 26.36 13.78 -29.78
N GLY A 48 26.43 15.04 -29.34
CA GLY A 48 26.97 16.18 -30.09
C GLY A 48 26.01 16.83 -31.08
N SER A 49 25.03 16.08 -31.61
CA SER A 49 24.09 16.60 -32.62
C SER A 49 22.74 15.85 -32.62
N ASP A 50 21.80 16.31 -33.44
CA ASP A 50 20.53 15.60 -33.70
C ASP A 50 20.67 14.49 -34.75
N GLU A 51 21.83 14.35 -35.41
CA GLU A 51 21.96 13.47 -36.58
C GLU A 51 21.60 12.02 -36.26
N THR A 52 22.02 11.56 -35.08
CA THR A 52 21.80 10.20 -34.56
C THR A 52 20.51 10.07 -33.76
N LEU A 53 19.71 11.13 -33.60
CA LEU A 53 18.44 11.07 -32.89
C LEU A 53 17.40 10.37 -33.79
N ASP A 54 17.39 9.04 -33.73
CA ASP A 54 16.49 8.17 -34.47
C ASP A 54 16.16 6.88 -33.68
N ARG A 55 15.21 6.09 -34.20
CA ARG A 55 14.79 4.84 -33.56
C ARG A 55 15.95 3.83 -33.46
N ALA A 56 16.75 3.69 -34.50
CA ALA A 56 17.81 2.68 -34.57
C ALA A 56 18.89 2.91 -33.50
N HIS A 57 19.26 4.17 -33.24
CA HIS A 57 20.21 4.53 -32.19
C HIS A 57 19.62 4.30 -30.79
N MET A 58 18.36 4.65 -30.56
CA MET A 58 17.69 4.37 -29.28
C MET A 58 17.58 2.87 -29.00
N GLU A 59 17.25 2.07 -30.02
CA GLU A 59 17.26 0.60 -29.95
C GLU A 59 18.65 0.05 -29.70
N ARG A 60 19.69 0.63 -30.33
CA ARG A 60 21.09 0.27 -30.11
C ARG A 60 21.52 0.53 -28.66
N MET A 61 21.12 1.66 -28.06
CA MET A 61 21.38 1.94 -26.64
C MET A 61 20.73 0.89 -25.73
N ALA A 62 19.46 0.53 -25.99
CA ALA A 62 18.78 -0.52 -25.24
C ALA A 62 19.44 -1.90 -25.42
N GLY A 63 19.95 -2.19 -26.63
CA GLY A 63 20.73 -3.39 -26.92
C GLY A 63 22.10 -3.40 -26.24
N TRP A 64 22.78 -2.25 -26.12
CA TRP A 64 24.02 -2.12 -25.35
C TRP A 64 23.78 -2.36 -23.87
N PHE A 65 22.73 -1.76 -23.30
CA PHE A 65 22.32 -1.99 -21.92
C PHE A 65 22.15 -3.50 -21.65
N LYS A 66 21.37 -4.19 -22.48
CA LYS A 66 21.16 -5.63 -22.37
C LYS A 66 22.49 -6.38 -22.36
N ARG A 67 23.32 -6.18 -23.38
CA ARG A 67 24.58 -6.91 -23.57
C ARG A 67 25.56 -6.68 -22.42
N ARG A 68 25.67 -5.44 -21.95
CA ARG A 68 26.56 -5.09 -20.82
C ARG A 68 26.08 -5.72 -19.52
N LEU A 69 24.78 -5.67 -19.23
CA LEU A 69 24.19 -6.31 -18.04
C LEU A 69 24.34 -7.84 -18.09
N GLU A 70 24.07 -8.46 -19.23
CA GLU A 70 24.20 -9.91 -19.42
C GLU A 70 25.66 -10.37 -19.32
N ALA A 71 26.61 -9.62 -19.88
CA ALA A 71 28.04 -9.90 -19.75
C ALA A 71 28.52 -9.76 -18.29
N TYR A 72 28.04 -8.74 -17.57
CA TYR A 72 28.32 -8.59 -16.14
C TYR A 72 27.75 -9.75 -15.34
N ALA A 73 26.49 -10.14 -15.60
CA ALA A 73 25.85 -11.25 -14.90
C ALA A 73 26.61 -12.57 -15.13
N LYS A 74 27.01 -12.84 -16.38
CA LYS A 74 27.83 -14.01 -16.74
C LYS A 74 29.18 -14.01 -16.03
N LYS A 75 29.89 -12.88 -16.01
CA LYS A 75 31.20 -12.75 -15.34
C LYS A 75 31.11 -13.02 -13.85
N ASN A 76 30.06 -12.53 -13.20
CA ASN A 76 29.86 -12.65 -11.74
C ASN A 76 29.02 -13.87 -11.34
N LYS A 77 28.70 -14.77 -12.29
CA LYS A 77 27.87 -15.96 -12.06
C LYS A 77 26.48 -15.65 -11.46
N ILE A 78 25.92 -14.51 -11.85
CA ILE A 78 24.59 -14.06 -11.44
C ILE A 78 23.55 -14.64 -12.42
N PRO A 79 22.53 -15.35 -11.94
CA PRO A 79 21.46 -15.85 -12.81
C PRO A 79 20.74 -14.73 -13.56
N PHE A 80 20.58 -14.93 -14.87
CA PHE A 80 19.89 -14.01 -15.78
C PHE A 80 18.75 -14.77 -16.46
N LEU A 81 17.52 -14.56 -15.97
CA LEU A 81 16.36 -15.39 -16.32
C LEU A 81 15.31 -14.58 -17.07
N TYR A 82 14.69 -15.20 -18.07
CA TYR A 82 13.53 -14.64 -18.75
C TYR A 82 12.24 -15.09 -18.08
N CYS A 83 11.28 -14.17 -17.99
CA CYS A 83 9.95 -14.41 -17.46
C CYS A 83 8.90 -14.30 -18.57
N ASP A 84 8.06 -15.31 -18.65
CA ASP A 84 6.89 -15.35 -19.53
C ASP A 84 5.73 -14.52 -18.95
N ALA A 85 4.75 -14.23 -19.80
CA ALA A 85 3.57 -13.49 -19.41
C ALA A 85 2.76 -14.26 -18.35
N GLY A 86 2.36 -13.58 -17.27
CA GLY A 86 1.59 -14.18 -16.19
C GLY A 86 2.41 -14.92 -15.13
N GLU A 87 3.71 -15.15 -15.37
CA GLU A 87 4.58 -15.74 -14.37
C GLU A 87 4.80 -14.79 -13.19
N ARG A 88 4.78 -15.40 -12.01
CA ARG A 88 4.97 -14.70 -10.75
C ARG A 88 6.46 -14.53 -10.49
N LYS A 89 6.98 -13.38 -10.89
CA LYS A 89 8.40 -13.00 -10.72
C LYS A 89 8.93 -13.20 -9.29
N HIS A 90 8.07 -13.05 -8.27
CA HIS A 90 8.48 -13.26 -6.89
C HIS A 90 8.75 -14.73 -6.55
N GLU A 91 7.91 -15.66 -7.02
CA GLU A 91 8.10 -17.12 -6.84
C GLU A 91 9.36 -17.58 -7.59
N LYS A 92 9.67 -16.96 -8.74
CA LYS A 92 10.92 -17.19 -9.46
C LYS A 92 12.16 -16.64 -8.74
N ALA A 93 12.03 -15.57 -7.95
CA ALA A 93 13.17 -14.93 -7.29
C ALA A 93 13.54 -15.60 -5.96
N GLU A 94 12.56 -16.14 -5.25
CA GLU A 94 12.70 -16.72 -3.90
C GLU A 94 13.82 -17.76 -3.77
N PRO A 95 14.00 -18.72 -4.70
CA PRO A 95 15.07 -19.71 -4.61
C PRO A 95 16.49 -19.14 -4.71
N TYR A 96 16.64 -17.93 -5.23
CA TYR A 96 17.93 -17.28 -5.47
C TYR A 96 18.33 -16.30 -4.38
N VAL A 97 17.47 -16.10 -3.36
CA VAL A 97 17.79 -15.21 -2.25
C VAL A 97 19.04 -15.74 -1.54
N PRO A 98 20.09 -14.92 -1.39
CA PRO A 98 21.32 -15.33 -0.72
C PRO A 98 21.04 -15.83 0.70
N LYS A 99 21.62 -16.98 1.06
CA LYS A 99 21.55 -17.54 2.43
C LYS A 99 22.62 -16.96 3.34
N ASP A 100 23.69 -16.44 2.75
CA ASP A 100 24.76 -15.76 3.46
C ASP A 100 24.26 -14.40 3.99
N PRO A 101 24.23 -14.19 5.33
CA PRO A 101 23.76 -12.94 5.92
C PRO A 101 24.64 -11.73 5.60
N ASP A 102 25.91 -11.95 5.21
CA ASP A 102 26.86 -10.88 4.91
C ASP A 102 26.90 -10.54 3.40
N PHE A 103 26.15 -11.27 2.58
CA PHE A 103 26.10 -11.03 1.14
C PHE A 103 25.57 -9.63 0.82
N THR A 104 26.33 -8.88 0.02
CA THR A 104 25.94 -7.56 -0.49
C THR A 104 26.16 -7.51 -1.98
N GLY A 105 25.16 -7.01 -2.73
CA GLY A 105 25.26 -6.85 -4.18
C GLY A 105 24.13 -7.51 -4.96
N MET A 106 24.27 -7.52 -6.29
CA MET A 106 23.30 -8.14 -7.18
C MET A 106 23.39 -9.66 -7.13
N PHE A 107 22.26 -10.35 -7.00
CA PHE A 107 22.22 -11.81 -6.96
C PHE A 107 21.29 -12.45 -8.00
N LEU A 108 20.41 -11.68 -8.64
CA LEU A 108 19.50 -12.21 -9.67
C LEU A 108 19.04 -11.09 -10.63
N VAL A 109 18.92 -11.41 -11.91
CA VAL A 109 18.28 -10.55 -12.91
C VAL A 109 17.12 -11.30 -13.57
N LEU A 110 15.91 -10.73 -13.49
CA LEU A 110 14.72 -11.22 -14.19
C LEU A 110 14.31 -10.27 -15.33
N VAL A 111 14.13 -10.81 -16.54
CA VAL A 111 13.73 -10.05 -17.71
C VAL A 111 12.27 -10.33 -18.02
N GLY A 112 11.44 -9.29 -18.04
CA GLY A 112 10.03 -9.41 -18.43
C GLY A 112 9.64 -8.33 -19.42
N ARG A 113 8.70 -8.63 -20.31
CA ARG A 113 8.17 -7.65 -21.27
C ARG A 113 7.03 -6.86 -20.66
N ALA A 114 7.08 -5.53 -20.75
CA ALA A 114 5.98 -4.67 -20.34
C ALA A 114 5.93 -3.39 -21.20
N PRO A 115 4.78 -2.69 -21.25
CA PRO A 115 4.66 -1.43 -21.99
C PRO A 115 5.54 -0.32 -21.40
N ALA A 116 6.27 0.41 -22.23
CA ALA A 116 7.07 1.56 -21.82
C ALA A 116 6.91 2.78 -22.73
N PRO A 117 7.03 4.01 -22.20
CA PRO A 117 6.94 5.25 -22.96
C PRO A 117 8.22 5.52 -23.78
N VAL A 118 8.43 4.75 -24.86
CA VAL A 118 9.56 4.92 -25.79
C VAL A 118 9.33 6.12 -26.71
N TRP A 119 10.40 6.87 -26.97
CA TRP A 119 10.39 8.00 -27.91
C TRP A 119 10.40 7.53 -29.36
N GLU A 120 9.68 8.25 -30.21
CA GLU A 120 9.62 8.08 -31.65
C GLU A 120 10.00 9.40 -32.32
N VAL A 121 10.76 9.30 -33.41
CA VAL A 121 11.25 10.45 -34.17
C VAL A 121 10.68 10.39 -35.58
N GLU A 122 10.05 11.48 -36.02
CA GLU A 122 9.66 11.68 -37.41
C GLU A 122 10.58 12.72 -38.04
N ARG A 123 10.97 12.46 -39.30
CA ARG A 123 11.81 13.34 -40.10
C ARG A 123 11.14 13.63 -41.43
N ASN A 124 11.41 14.82 -41.97
CA ASN A 124 11.02 15.16 -43.35
C ASN A 124 12.02 14.57 -44.36
N SER A 125 11.73 14.75 -45.66
CA SER A 125 12.61 14.33 -46.77
C SER A 125 13.99 15.00 -46.76
N LYS A 126 14.15 16.14 -46.06
CA LYS A 126 15.42 16.84 -45.85
C LYS A 126 16.16 16.36 -44.59
N ASN A 127 15.74 15.23 -44.01
CA ASN A 127 16.31 14.63 -42.79
C ASN A 127 16.21 15.50 -41.52
N GLN A 128 15.31 16.50 -41.49
CA GLN A 128 15.09 17.34 -40.32
C GLN A 128 14.00 16.75 -39.42
N ILE A 129 14.21 16.79 -38.10
CA ILE A 129 13.23 16.30 -37.11
C ILE A 129 11.99 17.21 -37.13
N THR A 130 10.85 16.66 -37.53
CA THR A 130 9.56 17.35 -37.53
C THR A 130 8.80 17.11 -36.24
N ASN A 131 8.94 15.93 -35.64
CA ASN A 131 8.21 15.54 -34.45
C ASN A 131 9.00 14.55 -33.60
N LEU A 132 8.91 14.71 -32.29
CA LEU A 132 9.47 13.81 -31.28
C LEU A 132 8.38 13.57 -30.24
N TYR A 133 7.88 12.34 -30.18
CA TYR A 133 6.69 12.03 -29.40
C TYR A 133 6.74 10.62 -28.81
N ARG A 134 5.78 10.32 -27.94
CA ARG A 134 5.54 8.99 -27.39
C ARG A 134 4.22 8.48 -27.94
N LYS A 135 4.20 7.26 -28.46
CA LYS A 135 2.96 6.62 -28.94
C LYS A 135 1.93 6.54 -27.81
N LYS A 136 0.64 6.75 -28.13
CA LYS A 136 -0.45 6.55 -27.15
C LYS A 136 -0.53 5.10 -26.68
N LYS A 137 -0.32 4.14 -27.58
CA LYS A 137 -0.17 2.72 -27.27
C LYS A 137 1.32 2.42 -27.12
N TRP A 138 1.77 2.26 -25.88
CA TRP A 138 3.16 1.98 -25.58
C TRP A 138 3.60 0.61 -26.13
N PRO A 139 4.75 0.53 -26.79
CA PRO A 139 5.31 -0.74 -27.23
C PRO A 139 5.75 -1.59 -26.03
N TYR A 140 5.72 -2.91 -26.21
CA TYR A 140 6.25 -3.86 -25.23
C TYR A 140 7.75 -4.00 -25.37
N VAL A 141 8.48 -3.54 -24.35
CA VAL A 141 9.93 -3.61 -24.27
C VAL A 141 10.37 -4.47 -23.10
N ASN A 142 11.64 -4.89 -23.10
CA ASN A 142 12.22 -5.60 -21.97
C ASN A 142 12.43 -4.65 -20.79
N HIS A 143 11.90 -5.05 -19.65
CA HIS A 143 12.22 -4.50 -18.34
C HIS A 143 13.06 -5.51 -17.56
N TYR A 144 14.13 -5.01 -16.96
CA TYR A 144 15.07 -5.79 -16.17
C TYR A 144 14.75 -5.55 -14.70
N HIS A 145 14.48 -6.62 -13.96
CA HIS A 145 14.23 -6.61 -12.52
C HIS A 145 15.51 -7.12 -11.89
N ILE A 146 16.32 -6.20 -11.39
CA ILE A 146 17.59 -6.46 -10.76
C ILE A 146 17.32 -6.64 -9.27
N HIS A 147 17.61 -7.83 -8.75
CA HIS A 147 17.49 -8.17 -7.34
C HIS A 147 18.87 -8.05 -6.69
N LEU A 148 18.93 -7.27 -5.61
CA LEU A 148 20.17 -6.98 -4.91
C LEU A 148 19.96 -7.00 -3.39
N MET A 149 21.02 -7.29 -2.64
CA MET A 149 21.05 -7.20 -1.19
C MET A 149 21.84 -5.96 -0.77
N ASP A 150 21.20 -5.10 0.02
CA ASP A 150 21.78 -3.91 0.61
C ASP A 150 22.00 -4.11 2.12
N PRO A 151 23.15 -3.69 2.66
CA PRO A 151 23.48 -3.94 4.06
C PRO A 151 22.60 -3.18 5.07
N ASP A 152 21.89 -2.11 4.65
CA ASP A 152 21.00 -1.34 5.51
C ASP A 152 19.53 -1.64 5.30
N TRP A 153 19.15 -1.96 4.05
CA TRP A 153 17.76 -2.13 3.63
C TRP A 153 17.34 -3.58 3.35
N GLY A 154 18.28 -4.51 3.33
CA GLY A 154 18.01 -5.90 2.95
C GLY A 154 17.78 -6.03 1.44
N HIS A 155 16.81 -6.82 1.05
CA HIS A 155 16.52 -7.09 -0.35
C HIS A 155 15.89 -5.85 -1.00
N ILE A 156 16.49 -5.39 -2.10
CA ILE A 156 15.96 -4.34 -2.97
C ILE A 156 15.74 -4.92 -4.36
N THR A 157 14.64 -4.52 -5.00
CA THR A 157 14.38 -4.83 -6.41
C THR A 157 14.34 -3.55 -7.22
N ILE A 158 15.14 -3.47 -8.29
CA ILE A 158 15.12 -2.35 -9.23
C ILE A 158 14.57 -2.83 -10.56
N ARG A 159 13.43 -2.28 -10.98
CA ARG A 159 12.88 -2.48 -12.32
C ARG A 159 13.33 -1.33 -13.22
N ILE A 160 14.15 -1.60 -14.24
CA ILE A 160 14.65 -0.58 -15.17
C ILE A 160 14.26 -0.89 -16.62
N CYS A 161 13.97 0.16 -17.39
CA CYS A 161 13.84 0.10 -18.85
C CYS A 161 15.19 0.39 -19.52
N GLY A 162 15.62 -0.45 -20.45
CA GLY A 162 16.86 -0.23 -21.21
C GLY A 162 16.75 0.89 -22.27
N TYR A 163 15.56 1.38 -22.58
CA TYR A 163 15.39 2.49 -23.52
C TYR A 163 15.60 3.85 -22.84
N PRO A 164 16.24 4.82 -23.50
CA PRO A 164 16.41 6.17 -22.96
C PRO A 164 15.03 6.84 -22.76
N PRO A 165 14.82 7.60 -21.67
CA PRO A 165 15.81 8.05 -20.69
C PRO A 165 15.95 7.13 -19.46
N PHE A 166 15.89 5.81 -19.64
CA PHE A 166 16.22 4.81 -18.62
C PHE A 166 15.39 4.92 -17.34
N GLY A 167 14.07 5.04 -17.51
CA GLY A 167 13.14 5.10 -16.37
C GLY A 167 13.20 3.83 -15.53
N ALA A 168 13.22 4.00 -14.21
CA ALA A 168 13.34 2.89 -13.27
C ALA A 168 12.35 2.99 -12.10
N GLN A 169 12.15 1.88 -11.40
CA GLN A 169 11.40 1.79 -10.15
C GLN A 169 12.24 1.03 -9.13
N VAL A 170 12.49 1.65 -7.98
CA VAL A 170 13.15 1.03 -6.83
C VAL A 170 12.07 0.55 -5.87
N ILE A 171 12.17 -0.71 -5.45
CA ILE A 171 11.23 -1.38 -4.56
C ILE A 171 12.02 -1.88 -3.35
N ALA A 172 11.66 -1.39 -2.17
CA ALA A 172 12.30 -1.72 -0.90
C ALA A 172 11.25 -2.07 0.18
N ASN A 173 11.68 -2.72 1.26
CA ASN A 173 10.85 -3.06 2.41
C ASN A 173 11.32 -2.37 3.68
N GLY A 174 10.40 -1.70 4.37
CA GLY A 174 10.69 -1.11 5.66
C GLY A 174 10.80 -2.13 6.80
N HIS A 175 10.15 -3.30 6.74
CA HIS A 175 10.33 -4.36 7.74
C HIS A 175 11.74 -4.94 7.69
N GLU A 176 12.25 -5.28 6.50
CA GLU A 176 13.65 -5.74 6.34
C GLU A 176 14.64 -4.66 6.74
N TRP A 177 14.35 -3.39 6.44
CA TRP A 177 15.16 -2.28 6.95
C TRP A 177 15.16 -2.24 8.48
N VAL A 178 14.00 -2.36 9.15
CA VAL A 178 13.93 -2.41 10.62
C VAL A 178 14.70 -3.62 11.17
N GLU A 179 14.58 -4.78 10.52
CA GLU A 179 15.28 -6.00 10.87
C GLU A 179 16.80 -5.80 10.78
N CYS A 180 17.32 -5.31 9.65
CA CYS A 180 18.74 -5.03 9.46
C CYS A 180 19.27 -4.07 10.53
N GLN A 181 18.53 -3.01 10.84
CA GLN A 181 18.92 -2.06 11.89
C GLN A 181 18.85 -2.65 13.30
N ALA A 182 17.91 -3.57 13.56
CA ALA A 182 17.82 -4.26 14.83
C ALA A 182 18.98 -5.23 15.03
N ARG A 183 19.33 -6.01 14.00
CA ARG A 183 20.51 -6.89 13.98
C ARG A 183 21.82 -6.12 14.24
N LYS A 184 22.01 -4.96 13.58
CA LYS A 184 23.16 -4.08 13.82
C LYS A 184 23.28 -3.56 15.25
N ARG A 185 22.17 -3.51 15.98
CA ARG A 185 22.11 -3.10 17.39
C ARG A 185 22.08 -4.28 18.35
N SER A 186 22.23 -5.51 17.86
CA SER A 186 22.11 -6.75 18.64
C SER A 186 20.82 -6.83 19.45
N LEU A 187 19.71 -6.32 18.90
CA LEU A 187 18.41 -6.39 19.55
C LEU A 187 17.78 -7.76 19.33
N PRO A 188 17.09 -8.32 20.34
CA PRO A 188 16.36 -9.57 20.17
C PRO A 188 15.22 -9.36 19.18
N ILE A 189 15.20 -10.20 18.14
CA ILE A 189 14.18 -10.21 17.10
C ILE A 189 13.80 -11.66 16.78
N GLU A 190 12.50 -11.90 16.67
CA GLU A 190 11.95 -13.15 16.16
C GLU A 190 10.91 -12.81 15.08
N MET A 191 11.01 -13.49 13.94
CA MET A 191 10.18 -13.19 12.77
C MET A 191 9.50 -14.43 12.24
N GLU A 192 8.22 -14.27 11.90
CA GLU A 192 7.43 -15.26 11.17
C GLU A 192 6.96 -14.63 9.85
N GLY A 193 7.63 -15.00 8.76
CA GLY A 193 7.52 -14.31 7.48
C GLY A 193 7.81 -12.81 7.64
N ASN A 194 6.97 -11.95 7.04
CA ASN A 194 7.14 -10.49 7.08
C ASN A 194 6.55 -9.84 8.37
N CYS A 195 6.62 -10.49 9.53
CA CYS A 195 6.09 -9.99 10.81
C CYS A 195 7.03 -10.32 11.98
N PHE A 196 7.30 -9.32 12.84
CA PHE A 196 7.93 -9.53 14.15
C PHE A 196 6.94 -10.18 15.11
N THR A 197 7.40 -11.18 15.86
CA THR A 197 6.62 -12.04 16.77
C THR A 197 7.17 -11.98 18.20
N GLY A 198 6.56 -12.76 19.12
CA GLY A 198 6.96 -12.80 20.54
C GLY A 198 8.45 -13.10 20.69
N GLY A 199 9.10 -12.49 21.69
CA GLY A 199 10.57 -12.50 21.83
C GLY A 199 11.29 -11.28 21.24
N SER A 200 10.59 -10.46 20.44
CA SER A 200 11.12 -9.20 19.92
C SER A 200 10.94 -8.02 20.90
N ASP A 201 11.91 -7.11 20.97
CA ASP A 201 11.73 -5.82 21.68
C ASP A 201 10.89 -4.85 20.83
N PHE A 202 9.56 -4.90 20.99
CA PHE A 202 8.64 -4.03 20.25
C PHE A 202 8.83 -2.54 20.53
N GLN A 203 9.32 -2.16 21.71
CA GLN A 203 9.57 -0.76 22.02
C GLN A 203 10.77 -0.27 21.19
N ALA A 204 11.87 -1.02 21.17
CA ALA A 204 13.04 -0.70 20.36
C ALA A 204 12.73 -0.73 18.86
N LEU A 205 12.00 -1.74 18.37
CA LEU A 205 11.56 -1.82 16.98
C LEU A 205 10.72 -0.61 16.57
N ASN A 206 9.78 -0.17 17.43
CA ASN A 206 9.02 1.05 17.19
C ASN A 206 9.90 2.30 17.11
N GLN A 207 10.95 2.40 17.93
CA GLN A 207 11.89 3.53 17.84
C GLN A 207 12.67 3.51 16.52
N ILE A 208 13.11 2.34 16.06
CA ILE A 208 13.78 2.17 14.76
C ILE A 208 12.82 2.57 13.63
N ALA A 209 11.61 2.02 13.61
CA ALA A 209 10.58 2.32 12.62
C ALA A 209 10.13 3.80 12.63
N LYS A 210 10.16 4.49 13.78
CA LYS A 210 9.98 5.96 13.85
C LYS A 210 11.05 6.70 13.07
N THR A 211 12.29 6.21 13.06
CA THR A 211 13.36 6.91 12.34
C THR A 211 13.17 6.88 10.82
N LEU A 212 12.49 5.86 10.28
CA LEU A 212 12.14 5.75 8.86
C LEU A 212 11.04 6.75 8.46
N ARG A 213 10.26 7.24 9.44
CA ARG A 213 9.23 8.27 9.25
C ARG A 213 9.75 9.70 9.38
N ALA A 214 10.95 9.87 9.95
CA ALA A 214 11.54 11.17 10.19
C ALA A 214 12.04 11.81 8.87
N ALA A 215 12.14 13.14 8.84
CA ALA A 215 12.63 13.86 7.65
C ALA A 215 14.02 13.38 7.19
N ARG A 216 14.91 13.01 8.13
CA ARG A 216 16.22 12.41 7.83
C ARG A 216 16.18 11.08 7.07
N ALA A 217 15.04 10.39 7.04
CA ALA A 217 14.89 9.15 6.27
C ALA A 217 14.87 9.41 4.76
N VAL A 218 14.39 10.59 4.34
CA VAL A 218 14.37 11.03 2.94
C VAL A 218 15.78 10.95 2.35
N GLY A 219 16.76 11.57 2.99
CA GLY A 219 18.15 11.55 2.52
C GLY A 219 18.78 10.15 2.52
N ARG A 220 18.42 9.28 3.47
CA ARG A 220 18.91 7.90 3.51
C ARG A 220 18.34 7.07 2.36
N LEU A 221 17.04 7.19 2.09
CA LEU A 221 16.40 6.52 0.96
C LEU A 221 16.97 7.01 -0.37
N THR A 222 17.12 8.33 -0.55
CA THR A 222 17.71 8.92 -1.75
C THR A 222 19.13 8.40 -1.99
N LYS A 223 19.99 8.37 -0.96
CA LYS A 223 21.36 7.84 -1.08
C LYS A 223 21.42 6.39 -1.54
N VAL A 224 20.52 5.54 -1.04
CA VAL A 224 20.46 4.12 -1.43
C VAL A 224 19.91 3.96 -2.84
N CYS A 225 18.88 4.74 -3.22
CA CYS A 225 18.41 4.80 -4.59
C CYS A 225 19.55 5.22 -5.53
N ASP A 226 20.24 6.32 -5.24
CA ASP A 226 21.36 6.82 -6.05
C ASP A 226 22.45 5.76 -6.16
N ARG A 227 22.94 5.26 -5.03
CA ARG A 227 24.00 4.24 -4.98
C ARG A 227 23.71 3.10 -5.95
N TRP A 228 22.54 2.45 -5.84
CA TRP A 228 22.23 1.28 -6.64
C TRP A 228 21.80 1.60 -8.07
N LEU A 229 21.08 2.70 -8.31
CA LEU A 229 20.70 3.09 -9.66
C LEU A 229 21.91 3.48 -10.49
N TYR A 230 22.85 4.25 -9.97
CA TYR A 230 24.04 4.64 -10.73
C TYR A 230 25.04 3.49 -10.85
N SER A 231 25.34 2.78 -9.76
CA SER A 231 26.40 1.75 -9.76
C SER A 231 26.00 0.39 -10.33
N ALA A 232 24.72 0.01 -10.24
CA ALA A 232 24.25 -1.34 -10.62
C ALA A 232 23.21 -1.35 -11.74
N CYS A 233 22.79 -0.19 -12.25
CA CYS A 233 21.81 -0.11 -13.34
C CYS A 233 22.28 0.83 -14.45
N LEU A 234 22.36 2.14 -14.19
CA LEU A 234 22.64 3.16 -15.19
C LEU A 234 24.04 3.01 -15.79
N CYS A 235 25.02 2.51 -15.04
CA CYS A 235 26.35 2.18 -15.54
C CYS A 235 26.35 1.25 -16.78
N PHE A 236 25.31 0.43 -16.96
CA PHE A 236 25.17 -0.42 -18.15
C PHE A 236 24.60 0.36 -19.35
N ALA A 237 23.87 1.44 -19.13
CA ALA A 237 23.31 2.31 -20.16
C ALA A 237 24.29 3.41 -20.57
N LEU A 238 24.76 4.19 -19.60
CA LEU A 238 25.67 5.32 -19.75
C LEU A 238 26.90 5.07 -18.87
N ASP A 239 28.10 5.21 -19.43
CA ASP A 239 29.31 5.22 -18.62
C ASP A 239 29.43 6.51 -17.80
N SER A 240 30.39 6.55 -16.86
CA SER A 240 30.56 7.69 -15.95
C SER A 240 30.82 9.01 -16.69
N GLU A 241 31.59 8.97 -17.78
CA GLU A 241 31.88 10.15 -18.60
C GLU A 241 30.62 10.68 -19.30
N GLN A 242 29.79 9.78 -19.85
CA GLN A 242 28.50 10.13 -20.45
C GLN A 242 27.51 10.69 -19.43
N GLN A 243 27.50 10.16 -18.21
CA GLN A 243 26.66 10.66 -17.12
C GLN A 243 27.05 12.09 -16.75
N GLU A 244 28.36 12.35 -16.60
CA GLU A 244 28.87 13.68 -16.26
C GLU A 244 28.66 14.68 -17.40
N ARG A 245 28.99 14.31 -18.65
CA ARG A 245 28.78 15.15 -19.83
C ARG A 245 27.32 15.57 -20.00
N SER A 246 26.38 14.67 -19.71
CA SER A 246 24.96 14.93 -19.92
C SER A 246 24.21 15.43 -18.68
N ASP A 247 24.93 15.67 -17.58
CA ASP A 247 24.39 16.02 -16.25
C ASP A 247 23.18 15.14 -15.86
N PHE A 248 23.30 13.83 -16.11
CA PHE A 248 22.18 12.91 -15.91
C PHE A 248 21.91 12.71 -14.42
N LYS A 249 20.79 13.25 -13.95
CA LYS A 249 20.36 13.15 -12.54
C LYS A 249 18.94 12.62 -12.41
N TYR A 250 18.81 11.47 -11.75
CA TYR A 250 17.50 10.93 -11.37
C TYR A 250 16.81 11.82 -10.35
N GLN A 251 15.51 12.00 -10.57
CA GLN A 251 14.57 12.46 -9.57
C GLN A 251 13.69 11.33 -9.09
N TYR A 252 13.25 11.44 -7.85
CA TYR A 252 12.51 10.41 -7.16
C TYR A 252 11.12 10.85 -6.76
N ALA A 253 10.13 10.01 -7.08
CA ALA A 253 8.77 10.16 -6.61
C ALA A 253 8.20 8.83 -6.15
N PHE A 254 7.54 8.80 -5.00
CA PHE A 254 6.80 7.63 -4.57
C PHE A 254 5.71 7.29 -5.59
N TYR A 255 5.61 6.01 -5.90
CA TYR A 255 4.52 5.45 -6.69
C TYR A 255 3.51 4.76 -5.77
N GLN A 256 3.99 3.78 -5.00
CA GLN A 256 3.20 3.01 -4.05
C GLN A 256 3.87 3.01 -2.68
N LEU A 257 3.06 3.11 -1.63
CA LEU A 257 3.48 3.02 -0.24
C LEU A 257 2.52 2.13 0.53
N GLU A 258 3.06 1.31 1.42
CA GLU A 258 2.30 0.47 2.35
C GLU A 258 2.73 0.77 3.78
N HIS A 259 1.76 0.87 4.68
CA HIS A 259 2.00 1.07 6.10
C HIS A 259 1.16 0.09 6.91
N SER A 260 1.79 -0.60 7.85
CA SER A 260 1.14 -1.62 8.68
C SER A 260 1.21 -1.24 10.16
N ARG A 261 0.12 -1.48 10.86
CA ARG A 261 0.06 -1.62 12.31
C ARG A 261 -0.13 -3.08 12.65
N ASN A 262 0.72 -3.60 13.53
CA ASN A 262 0.73 -5.00 13.94
C ASN A 262 0.46 -5.05 15.43
N LEU A 263 -0.55 -5.82 15.83
CA LEU A 263 -0.95 -6.03 17.22
C LEU A 263 -0.69 -7.50 17.57
N LEU A 264 0.21 -7.76 18.51
CA LEU A 264 0.52 -9.11 18.97
C LEU A 264 -0.35 -9.43 20.18
N PHE A 265 -1.16 -10.49 20.08
CA PHE A 265 -1.98 -11.00 21.16
C PHE A 265 -1.21 -11.98 22.05
N LYS A 266 -1.54 -12.04 23.33
CA LYS A 266 -0.96 -13.00 24.28
C LYS A 266 -1.29 -14.46 23.90
N ARG A 267 -2.49 -14.70 23.35
CA ARG A 267 -3.00 -16.02 22.95
C ARG A 267 -3.65 -15.95 21.56
N GLY A 268 -3.36 -16.92 20.69
CA GLY A 268 -3.93 -17.01 19.34
C GLY A 268 -5.45 -17.23 19.35
N THR A 269 -5.95 -18.09 20.24
CA THR A 269 -7.41 -18.32 20.38
C THR A 269 -8.18 -17.05 20.70
N THR A 270 -7.61 -16.17 21.52
CA THR A 270 -8.21 -14.87 21.83
C THR A 270 -8.21 -13.93 20.62
N LEU A 271 -7.16 -13.97 19.79
CA LEU A 271 -7.13 -13.24 18.53
C LEU A 271 -8.25 -13.74 17.61
N ASP A 272 -8.40 -15.05 17.45
CA ASP A 272 -9.43 -15.64 16.59
C ASP A 272 -10.83 -15.20 17.01
N GLU A 273 -11.15 -15.30 18.31
CA GLU A 273 -12.44 -14.83 18.83
C GLU A 273 -12.69 -13.35 18.58
N VAL A 274 -11.67 -12.49 18.81
CA VAL A 274 -11.78 -11.05 18.57
C VAL A 274 -11.96 -10.78 17.08
N TYR A 275 -11.23 -11.48 16.22
CA TYR A 275 -11.25 -11.27 14.78
C TYR A 275 -12.57 -11.76 14.16
N GLU A 276 -13.07 -12.93 14.57
CA GLU A 276 -14.37 -13.45 14.14
C GLU A 276 -15.52 -12.51 14.55
N LYS A 277 -15.55 -12.08 15.81
CA LYS A 277 -16.53 -11.10 16.31
C LYS A 277 -16.45 -9.80 15.54
N LEU A 278 -15.24 -9.31 15.26
CA LEU A 278 -15.02 -8.11 14.47
C LEU A 278 -15.55 -8.26 13.05
N LEU A 279 -15.26 -9.37 12.38
CA LEU A 279 -15.71 -9.64 11.01
C LEU A 279 -17.23 -9.72 10.90
N ASP A 280 -17.88 -10.40 11.83
CA ASP A 280 -19.33 -10.55 11.85
C ASP A 280 -20.03 -9.19 12.11
N ARG A 281 -19.57 -8.46 13.13
CA ARG A 281 -20.17 -7.19 13.59
C ARG A 281 -19.91 -6.03 12.63
N THR A 282 -18.71 -5.94 12.07
CA THR A 282 -18.40 -4.92 11.05
C THR A 282 -18.93 -5.27 9.67
N ARG A 283 -19.60 -6.44 9.51
CA ARG A 283 -20.08 -6.91 8.22
C ARG A 283 -21.06 -5.92 7.57
N ARG A 284 -21.97 -5.36 8.37
CA ARG A 284 -23.07 -4.50 7.93
C ARG A 284 -22.84 -3.00 8.17
N ALA A 285 -21.97 -2.63 9.12
CA ALA A 285 -21.83 -1.23 9.59
C ALA A 285 -20.95 -0.32 8.69
N LEU A 286 -20.05 -0.91 7.88
CA LEU A 286 -19.14 -0.16 7.00
C LEU A 286 -19.78 0.14 5.64
N ASP A 287 -20.74 1.08 5.63
CA ASP A 287 -21.36 1.60 4.40
C ASP A 287 -20.44 2.62 3.67
N VAL A 288 -20.72 2.88 2.39
CA VAL A 288 -20.06 3.86 1.51
C VAL A 288 -19.92 5.23 2.17
N LYS A 289 -20.90 5.65 2.97
CA LYS A 289 -20.84 6.92 3.70
C LYS A 289 -19.76 6.91 4.79
N THR A 290 -19.60 5.81 5.51
CA THR A 290 -18.57 5.61 6.53
C THR A 290 -17.17 5.54 5.89
N LEU A 291 -17.06 4.89 4.73
CA LEU A 291 -15.81 4.83 3.95
C LEU A 291 -15.35 6.22 3.50
N LYS A 292 -16.26 7.08 3.03
CA LYS A 292 -15.93 8.48 2.69
C LYS A 292 -15.40 9.26 3.89
N THR A 293 -15.92 9.00 5.09
CA THR A 293 -15.44 9.61 6.34
C THR A 293 -14.02 9.17 6.69
N ILE A 294 -13.72 7.86 6.59
CA ILE A 294 -12.38 7.31 6.87
C ILE A 294 -11.30 7.99 6.02
N PHE A 295 -11.57 8.15 4.72
CA PHE A 295 -10.65 8.79 3.77
C PHE A 295 -10.82 10.33 3.69
N GLY A 296 -11.58 10.95 4.60
CA GLY A 296 -11.67 12.41 4.74
C GLY A 296 -12.46 13.16 3.67
N ARG A 297 -13.32 12.51 2.86
CA ARG A 297 -14.18 13.18 1.87
C ARG A 297 -15.56 13.52 2.47
N LYS A 298 -15.73 14.75 2.97
CA LYS A 298 -16.98 15.23 3.60
C LYS A 298 -18.04 15.83 2.63
N TYR A 299 -17.75 16.05 1.35
CA TYR A 299 -18.66 16.74 0.42
C TYR A 299 -19.40 15.84 -0.57
N ARG A 300 -20.68 16.14 -0.82
CA ARG A 300 -21.48 15.64 -1.95
C ARG A 300 -20.98 16.34 -3.23
N PRO A 301 -20.47 15.63 -4.26
CA PRO A 301 -20.09 16.29 -5.51
C PRO A 301 -21.39 16.77 -6.16
N HIS A 302 -21.68 18.06 -6.09
CA HIS A 302 -22.87 18.62 -6.74
C HIS A 302 -22.67 18.77 -8.25
N ASN A 303 -21.43 18.76 -8.75
CA ASN A 303 -21.14 18.77 -10.18
C ASN A 303 -19.87 17.94 -10.45
N GLN A 304 -20.02 16.64 -10.67
CA GLN A 304 -19.11 15.91 -11.55
C GLN A 304 -19.96 15.30 -12.66
N THR A 305 -20.04 16.07 -13.74
CA THR A 305 -20.49 15.63 -15.06
C THR A 305 -19.83 14.31 -15.43
N LYS A 306 -20.64 13.43 -16.03
CA LYS A 306 -20.29 12.12 -16.58
C LYS A 306 -18.94 12.17 -17.32
N ARG A 307 -17.84 11.75 -16.68
CA ARG A 307 -16.62 11.19 -17.31
C ARG A 307 -15.62 10.75 -16.23
N GLY A 308 -15.36 9.44 -16.16
CA GLY A 308 -14.11 8.88 -15.62
C GLY A 308 -14.16 8.37 -14.17
N SER A 309 -14.32 7.04 -14.04
CA SER A 309 -14.05 6.22 -12.84
C SER A 309 -14.89 6.52 -11.59
N MET A 310 -16.00 5.78 -11.43
CA MET A 310 -16.55 5.55 -10.09
C MET A 310 -15.42 5.04 -9.17
N CYS A 311 -15.24 5.65 -8.00
CA CYS A 311 -14.40 5.06 -6.96
C CYS A 311 -14.93 3.64 -6.70
N ARG A 312 -14.15 2.62 -7.05
CA ARG A 312 -14.49 1.23 -6.74
C ARG A 312 -14.44 1.09 -5.22
N LEU A 313 -15.61 1.14 -4.61
CA LEU A 313 -15.83 0.82 -3.21
C LEU A 313 -16.23 -0.64 -3.17
N GLU A 314 -15.30 -1.49 -2.79
CA GLU A 314 -15.54 -2.92 -2.73
C GLU A 314 -15.03 -3.45 -1.40
N LYS A 315 -15.90 -4.22 -0.77
CA LYS A 315 -15.60 -5.00 0.42
C LYS A 315 -15.41 -6.44 -0.05
N VAL A 316 -14.20 -6.96 0.11
CA VAL A 316 -13.88 -8.33 -0.27
C VAL A 316 -13.42 -9.07 0.97
N ILE A 317 -14.04 -10.22 1.22
CA ILE A 317 -13.54 -11.22 2.16
C ILE A 317 -12.93 -12.32 1.32
N GLU A 318 -11.61 -12.46 1.39
CA GLU A 318 -10.92 -13.60 0.79
C GLU A 318 -10.56 -14.59 1.89
N ARG A 319 -10.88 -15.86 1.66
CA ARG A 319 -10.35 -17.00 2.43
C ARG A 319 -9.29 -17.71 1.58
N PRO A 320 -7.99 -17.40 1.75
CA PRO A 320 -6.90 -18.25 1.27
C PRO A 320 -7.06 -19.72 1.69
N ALA A 321 -6.27 -20.62 1.10
CA ALA A 321 -6.27 -22.07 1.40
C ALA A 321 -5.81 -22.44 2.83
N TYR A 322 -5.43 -21.43 3.62
CA TYR A 322 -5.17 -21.51 5.06
C TYR A 322 -6.22 -20.60 5.72
N ASN A 323 -6.73 -20.95 6.91
CA ASN A 323 -7.87 -20.34 7.62
C ASN A 323 -7.85 -18.81 7.84
N LEU A 324 -6.90 -18.09 7.26
CA LEU A 324 -6.84 -16.64 7.13
C LEU A 324 -8.15 -16.12 6.52
N THR A 325 -8.81 -15.21 7.20
CA THR A 325 -9.84 -14.38 6.58
C THR A 325 -9.25 -13.01 6.34
N VAL A 326 -9.26 -12.50 5.10
CA VAL A 326 -8.71 -11.16 4.81
C VAL A 326 -9.85 -10.20 4.53
N PHE A 327 -10.02 -9.23 5.40
CA PHE A 327 -10.98 -8.15 5.20
C PHE A 327 -10.35 -6.99 4.45
N LYS A 328 -10.77 -6.75 3.21
CA LYS A 328 -10.27 -5.66 2.38
C LYS A 328 -11.35 -4.62 2.15
N LEU A 329 -10.99 -3.34 2.31
CA LEU A 329 -11.78 -2.20 1.91
C LEU A 329 -11.03 -1.42 0.84
N HIS A 330 -11.62 -1.37 -0.35
CA HIS A 330 -11.09 -0.58 -1.44
C HIS A 330 -11.76 0.80 -1.49
N PHE A 331 -10.95 1.83 -1.70
CA PHE A 331 -11.40 3.19 -1.97
C PHE A 331 -10.52 3.80 -3.07
N GLY A 332 -10.94 3.65 -4.33
CA GLY A 332 -10.13 4.09 -5.46
C GLY A 332 -8.84 3.28 -5.53
N LYS A 333 -7.67 3.94 -5.45
CA LYS A 333 -6.35 3.28 -5.38
C LYS A 333 -5.79 3.17 -3.96
N LEU A 334 -6.62 3.41 -2.95
CA LEU A 334 -6.31 3.13 -1.54
C LEU A 334 -6.99 1.83 -1.13
N THR A 335 -6.28 0.96 -0.44
CA THR A 335 -6.82 -0.29 0.11
C THR A 335 -6.48 -0.34 1.59
N LEU A 336 -7.48 -0.57 2.44
CA LEU A 336 -7.28 -0.96 3.84
C LEU A 336 -7.49 -2.45 3.97
N LYS A 337 -6.64 -3.13 4.74
CA LYS A 337 -6.76 -4.56 5.01
C LYS A 337 -6.60 -4.84 6.49
N ILE A 338 -7.36 -5.79 7.02
CA ILE A 338 -7.15 -6.34 8.36
C ILE A 338 -7.25 -7.86 8.28
N TYR A 339 -6.26 -8.55 8.83
CA TYR A 339 -6.14 -10.00 8.79
C TYR A 339 -5.24 -10.49 9.92
N ASP A 340 -5.49 -11.70 10.39
CA ASP A 340 -4.60 -12.49 11.23
C ASP A 340 -3.37 -12.93 10.44
N LYS A 341 -2.21 -13.03 11.07
CA LYS A 341 -0.98 -13.51 10.44
C LYS A 341 -0.12 -14.25 11.47
N GLY A 342 0.35 -15.43 11.09
CA GLY A 342 0.97 -16.35 12.05
C GLY A 342 -0.05 -16.76 13.11
N ASP A 343 0.43 -17.17 14.28
CA ASP A 343 -0.43 -17.68 15.35
C ASP A 343 -1.09 -16.56 16.19
N ARG A 344 -0.46 -15.37 16.29
CA ARG A 344 -0.83 -14.37 17.31
C ARG A 344 -0.86 -12.90 16.83
N VAL A 345 -0.62 -12.61 15.56
CA VAL A 345 -0.51 -11.22 15.08
C VAL A 345 -1.76 -10.80 14.30
N LEU A 346 -2.41 -9.72 14.73
CA LEU A 346 -3.42 -9.01 13.94
C LEU A 346 -2.73 -7.88 13.16
N ARG A 347 -2.75 -7.98 11.84
CA ARG A 347 -2.11 -7.00 10.95
C ARG A 347 -3.16 -6.15 10.25
N VAL A 348 -3.00 -4.84 10.41
CA VAL A 348 -3.82 -3.82 9.76
C VAL A 348 -2.95 -3.03 8.81
N GLU A 349 -3.29 -3.02 7.52
CA GLU A 349 -2.49 -2.37 6.49
C GLU A 349 -3.29 -1.30 5.77
N ILE A 350 -2.61 -0.21 5.44
CA ILE A 350 -3.05 0.72 4.40
C ILE A 350 -2.07 0.65 3.23
N VAL A 351 -2.62 0.40 2.05
CA VAL A 351 -1.90 0.34 0.78
C VAL A 351 -2.35 1.50 -0.08
N ALA A 352 -1.43 2.41 -0.39
CA ALA A 352 -1.62 3.42 -1.41
C ALA A 352 -1.02 2.92 -2.73
N HIS A 353 -1.82 2.26 -3.57
CA HIS A 353 -1.39 1.77 -4.89
C HIS A 353 -0.96 2.91 -5.82
N ASN A 354 -1.42 4.14 -5.54
CA ASN A 354 -0.87 5.35 -6.12
C ASN A 354 -0.92 6.49 -5.08
N VAL A 355 0.24 7.00 -4.66
CA VAL A 355 0.32 8.04 -3.62
C VAL A 355 -0.34 9.36 -4.03
N LYS A 356 -0.58 9.62 -5.33
CA LYS A 356 -1.28 10.83 -5.79
C LYS A 356 -2.71 10.91 -5.23
N ASP A 357 -3.33 9.76 -4.92
CA ASP A 357 -4.67 9.71 -4.33
C ASP A 357 -4.71 10.24 -2.88
N LEU A 358 -3.56 10.25 -2.19
CA LEU A 358 -3.40 10.87 -0.87
C LEU A 358 -3.36 12.41 -0.92
N ARG A 359 -3.30 13.01 -2.12
CA ARG A 359 -3.31 14.48 -2.36
C ARG A 359 -2.25 15.28 -1.59
N CYS A 360 -1.17 14.62 -1.17
CA CYS A 360 -0.05 15.27 -0.49
C CYS A 360 1.11 15.60 -1.43
N GLY A 361 1.02 15.20 -2.71
CA GLY A 361 2.14 15.17 -3.67
C GLY A 361 2.94 13.86 -3.57
N ALA A 362 3.82 13.62 -4.54
CA ALA A 362 4.50 12.33 -4.69
C ALA A 362 6.03 12.40 -4.54
N LEU A 363 6.63 13.59 -4.49
CA LEU A 363 8.09 13.75 -4.36
C LEU A 363 8.59 13.10 -3.06
N VAL A 364 9.81 12.57 -3.09
CA VAL A 364 10.40 11.86 -1.93
C VAL A 364 10.52 12.73 -0.68
N GLU A 365 10.73 14.04 -0.83
CA GLU A 365 10.71 15.02 0.26
C GLU A 365 9.40 15.01 1.08
N LYS A 366 8.28 14.63 0.44
CA LYS A 366 6.96 14.61 1.08
C LYS A 366 6.71 13.32 1.86
N MET A 367 7.71 12.44 1.99
CA MET A 367 7.62 11.17 2.74
C MET A 367 6.99 11.33 4.14
N PRO A 368 7.44 12.28 5.01
CA PRO A 368 6.91 12.35 6.37
C PRO A 368 5.42 12.71 6.38
N ARG A 369 5.00 13.59 5.46
CA ARG A 369 3.60 13.99 5.30
C ARG A 369 2.74 12.83 4.80
N LEU A 370 3.21 12.10 3.79
CA LEU A 370 2.52 10.92 3.23
C LEU A 370 2.30 9.85 4.30
N LEU A 371 3.35 9.49 5.04
CA LEU A 371 3.29 8.47 6.08
C LEU A 371 2.40 8.92 7.25
N LYS A 372 2.43 10.20 7.64
CA LYS A 372 1.52 10.74 8.66
C LYS A 372 0.06 10.62 8.25
N THR A 373 -0.29 10.99 7.01
CA THR A 373 -1.66 10.86 6.51
C THR A 373 -2.12 9.41 6.44
N MET A 374 -1.24 8.49 6.02
CA MET A 374 -1.54 7.05 6.04
C MET A 374 -1.80 6.53 7.47
N GLN A 375 -1.03 7.00 8.45
CA GLN A 375 -1.25 6.68 9.86
C GLN A 375 -2.59 7.20 10.40
N GLU A 376 -2.95 8.43 10.06
CA GLU A 376 -4.24 9.02 10.42
C GLU A 376 -5.41 8.20 9.85
N TYR A 377 -5.30 7.74 8.60
CA TYR A 377 -6.32 6.87 8.00
C TYR A 377 -6.42 5.51 8.70
N LEU A 378 -5.29 4.90 9.06
CA LEU A 378 -5.27 3.64 9.79
C LEU A 378 -5.90 3.82 11.18
N HIS A 379 -5.56 4.89 11.90
CA HIS A 379 -6.15 5.20 13.22
C HIS A 379 -7.66 5.43 13.11
N ASN A 380 -8.11 6.21 12.13
CA ASN A 380 -9.54 6.46 11.92
C ASN A 380 -10.30 5.18 11.56
N PHE A 381 -9.68 4.31 10.75
CA PHE A 381 -10.24 3.01 10.42
C PHE A 381 -10.41 2.15 11.66
N LEU A 382 -9.37 1.98 12.47
CA LEU A 382 -9.42 1.22 13.71
C LEU A 382 -10.44 1.80 14.71
N ASN A 383 -10.52 3.12 14.83
CA ASN A 383 -11.51 3.78 15.69
C ASN A 383 -12.95 3.49 15.24
N ILE A 384 -13.20 3.45 13.93
CA ILE A 384 -14.53 3.13 13.38
C ILE A 384 -14.84 1.65 13.53
N VAL A 385 -13.86 0.78 13.30
CA VAL A 385 -13.99 -0.66 13.55
C VAL A 385 -14.31 -0.92 15.01
N GLN A 386 -13.62 -0.26 15.94
CA GLN A 386 -13.89 -0.35 17.37
C GLN A 386 -15.27 0.19 17.74
N ALA A 387 -15.65 1.36 17.22
CA ALA A 387 -16.97 1.93 17.48
C ALA A 387 -18.07 1.00 16.97
N ALA A 388 -17.91 0.42 15.79
CA ALA A 388 -18.82 -0.59 15.26
C ALA A 388 -18.82 -1.85 16.14
N HIS A 389 -17.66 -2.29 16.65
CA HIS A 389 -17.55 -3.49 17.50
C HIS A 389 -18.23 -3.33 18.87
N VAL A 390 -18.04 -2.19 19.55
CA VAL A 390 -18.63 -1.89 20.88
C VAL A 390 -20.12 -1.55 20.79
N SER A 391 -20.62 -1.14 19.62
CA SER A 391 -22.04 -0.81 19.44
C SER A 391 -22.97 -2.02 19.36
N PHE A 392 -22.47 -3.25 19.56
CA PHE A 392 -23.27 -4.46 19.63
C PHE A 392 -23.36 -4.98 21.07
N LEU A 393 -24.57 -5.25 21.51
CA LEU A 393 -24.84 -6.05 22.69
C LEU A 393 -24.66 -7.53 22.31
N ASP A 394 -23.99 -8.32 23.15
CA ASP A 394 -23.98 -9.78 22.96
C ASP A 394 -25.37 -10.36 23.33
N GLU A 395 -25.62 -11.62 22.93
CA GLU A 395 -26.91 -12.29 23.18
C GLU A 395 -27.24 -12.37 24.67
N GLY A 396 -26.25 -12.58 25.54
CA GLY A 396 -26.46 -12.68 26.99
C GLY A 396 -26.71 -11.34 27.69
N THR A 397 -26.03 -10.27 27.26
CA THR A 397 -26.15 -8.92 27.86
C THR A 397 -27.54 -8.36 27.64
N PHE A 398 -28.19 -8.68 26.51
CA PHE A 398 -29.56 -8.25 26.27
C PHE A 398 -30.53 -8.91 27.25
N ASP A 399 -30.33 -10.19 27.54
CA ASP A 399 -31.13 -10.94 28.53
C ASP A 399 -30.78 -10.53 29.96
N ASP A 400 -29.51 -10.30 30.28
CA ASP A 400 -29.05 -9.82 31.58
C ASP A 400 -29.61 -8.43 31.90
N LEU A 401 -29.73 -7.54 30.91
CA LEU A 401 -30.38 -6.24 31.08
C LEU A 401 -31.84 -6.36 31.49
N ALA A 402 -32.51 -7.47 31.14
CA ALA A 402 -33.87 -7.76 31.59
C ALA A 402 -33.92 -8.31 33.02
N THR A 403 -32.79 -8.75 33.58
CA THR A 403 -32.70 -9.26 34.95
C THR A 403 -32.38 -8.16 35.98
N PRO A 404 -32.84 -8.30 37.25
CA PRO A 404 -32.46 -7.37 38.31
C PRO A 404 -30.98 -7.49 38.67
N SER A 405 -30.27 -6.36 38.79
CA SER A 405 -28.86 -6.32 39.19
C SER A 405 -28.67 -5.62 40.53
N GLN A 406 -27.57 -5.89 41.24
CA GLN A 406 -27.17 -5.16 42.45
C GLN A 406 -25.99 -4.24 42.12
N ARG A 407 -26.11 -2.96 42.47
CA ARG A 407 -25.01 -1.99 42.40
C ARG A 407 -24.75 -1.43 43.79
N GLY A 408 -23.68 -1.90 44.42
CA GLY A 408 -23.42 -1.62 45.84
C GLY A 408 -24.53 -2.22 46.72
N THR A 409 -25.11 -1.42 47.62
CA THR A 409 -26.18 -1.84 48.53
C THR A 409 -27.60 -1.74 47.95
N LYS A 410 -27.78 -1.27 46.70
CA LYS A 410 -29.10 -1.06 46.09
C LYS A 410 -29.35 -2.02 44.94
N ARG A 411 -30.54 -2.65 44.97
CA ARG A 411 -31.05 -3.50 43.89
C ARG A 411 -31.70 -2.62 42.81
N LEU A 412 -31.26 -2.76 41.57
CA LEU A 412 -31.84 -2.15 40.39
C LEU A 412 -32.75 -3.17 39.71
N ALA A 413 -33.97 -2.75 39.35
CA ALA A 413 -34.89 -3.60 38.60
C ALA A 413 -34.41 -3.77 37.16
N GLY A 414 -34.61 -4.97 36.61
CA GLY A 414 -34.32 -5.27 35.21
C GLY A 414 -35.21 -4.48 34.25
N VAL A 415 -34.71 -4.28 33.04
CA VAL A 415 -35.35 -3.52 31.97
C VAL A 415 -36.13 -4.47 31.06
N ASP A 416 -37.45 -4.44 31.15
CA ASP A 416 -38.31 -5.25 30.28
C ASP A 416 -38.45 -4.61 28.88
N PHE A 417 -37.71 -5.16 27.91
CA PHE A 417 -37.71 -4.72 26.51
C PHE A 417 -38.96 -5.15 25.72
N ASN A 418 -39.86 -5.97 26.27
CA ASN A 418 -41.14 -6.30 25.62
C ASN A 418 -42.14 -5.15 25.72
N LYS A 419 -41.96 -4.24 26.69
CA LYS A 419 -42.82 -3.06 26.84
C LYS A 419 -42.53 -2.01 25.76
N VAL A 420 -43.58 -1.59 25.06
CA VAL A 420 -43.53 -0.58 23.98
C VAL A 420 -42.86 0.72 24.44
N ARG A 421 -43.13 1.15 25.69
CA ARG A 421 -42.51 2.35 26.28
C ARG A 421 -40.99 2.22 26.39
N ILE A 422 -40.50 1.08 26.87
CA ILE A 422 -39.06 0.82 27.03
C ILE A 422 -38.38 0.74 25.66
N ARG A 423 -38.98 0.05 24.68
CA ARG A 423 -38.46 0.04 23.31
C ARG A 423 -38.31 1.44 22.71
N ARG A 424 -39.27 2.34 22.94
CA ARG A 424 -39.19 3.74 22.49
C ARG A 424 -38.08 4.51 23.21
N VAL A 425 -37.89 4.29 24.51
CA VAL A 425 -36.81 4.91 25.28
C VAL A 425 -35.45 4.42 24.77
N VAL A 426 -35.28 3.12 24.56
CA VAL A 426 -34.05 2.53 24.02
C VAL A 426 -33.78 3.05 22.61
N ALA A 427 -34.79 3.08 21.74
CA ALA A 427 -34.66 3.66 20.40
C ALA A 427 -34.26 5.14 20.45
N ALA A 428 -34.80 5.92 21.39
CA ALA A 428 -34.41 7.31 21.59
C ALA A 428 -32.97 7.42 22.12
N VAL A 429 -32.57 6.61 23.09
CA VAL A 429 -31.20 6.59 23.64
C VAL A 429 -30.19 6.20 22.55
N VAL A 430 -30.48 5.16 21.76
CA VAL A 430 -29.65 4.73 20.62
C VAL A 430 -29.59 5.81 19.54
N ALA A 431 -30.71 6.48 19.24
CA ALA A 431 -30.73 7.59 18.29
C ALA A 431 -29.96 8.83 18.77
N LEU A 432 -29.85 9.02 20.10
CA LEU A 432 -29.08 10.09 20.74
C LEU A 432 -27.61 9.73 20.96
N GLY A 433 -27.26 8.44 20.96
CA GLY A 433 -25.92 7.91 21.24
C GLY A 433 -24.79 8.39 20.31
N PRO A 434 -24.98 8.54 18.98
CA PRO A 434 -23.90 8.95 18.10
C PRO A 434 -23.89 10.48 17.89
N LYS A 435 -23.70 11.27 18.94
CA LYS A 435 -23.17 12.64 18.81
C LYS A 435 -22.28 13.04 20.00
N PRO A 436 -20.99 13.36 19.78
CA PRO A 436 -20.21 14.09 20.78
C PRO A 436 -20.86 15.46 20.99
N LEU A 437 -21.04 15.85 22.26
CA LEU A 437 -21.62 17.10 22.77
C LEU A 437 -21.77 18.24 21.73
N VAL A 438 -22.97 18.42 21.17
CA VAL A 438 -23.46 19.73 20.69
C VAL A 438 -24.97 19.77 20.91
N LEU A 439 -25.38 20.32 22.05
CA LEU A 439 -26.78 20.58 22.38
C LEU A 439 -27.19 21.98 21.94
N ARG A 440 -28.31 22.06 21.19
CA ARG A 440 -29.39 23.08 21.19
C ARG A 440 -29.93 23.34 19.77
N SER A 441 -31.12 22.82 19.45
CA SER A 441 -32.02 23.41 18.44
C SER A 441 -33.45 22.83 18.55
N PRO A 442 -34.51 23.65 18.45
CA PRO A 442 -35.93 23.23 18.50
C PRO A 442 -36.38 22.31 17.35
N ILE A 443 -35.56 22.15 16.30
CA ILE A 443 -35.85 21.37 15.08
C ILE A 443 -36.08 19.87 15.38
N TRP A 444 -35.74 19.39 16.58
CA TRP A 444 -35.85 17.97 16.95
C TRP A 444 -37.23 17.53 17.42
N ARG A 445 -38.11 18.41 17.92
CA ARG A 445 -39.48 18.00 18.31
C ARG A 445 -40.30 17.53 17.10
N GLU A 446 -40.05 18.12 15.94
CA GLU A 446 -40.80 17.84 14.71
C GLU A 446 -40.32 16.57 13.98
N LYS A 447 -39.06 16.17 14.17
CA LYS A 447 -38.50 14.94 13.57
C LYS A 447 -38.88 13.67 14.33
N CYS A 448 -38.97 13.73 15.66
CA CYS A 448 -39.44 12.60 16.45
C CYS A 448 -40.91 12.26 16.13
N ALA A 449 -41.75 13.27 15.89
CA ALA A 449 -43.14 13.10 15.49
C ALA A 449 -43.31 12.36 14.15
N LYS A 450 -42.45 12.62 13.16
CA LYS A 450 -42.54 12.01 11.82
C LYS A 450 -42.02 10.57 11.74
N SER A 451 -41.23 10.11 12.72
CA SER A 451 -40.65 8.76 12.73
C SER A 451 -41.57 7.69 13.33
N LEU A 452 -42.64 8.10 14.02
CA LEU A 452 -43.57 7.20 14.69
C LEU A 452 -44.65 6.62 13.76
N ASP A 453 -44.65 6.97 12.45
CA ASP A 453 -45.85 6.84 11.62
C ASP A 453 -45.67 6.15 10.25
N ARG A 454 -44.67 5.27 10.06
CA ARG A 454 -44.57 4.52 8.78
C ARG A 454 -44.24 3.03 8.92
N ASN A 455 -45.28 2.22 8.71
CA ASN A 455 -45.23 0.84 8.26
C ASN A 455 -44.76 0.78 6.79
N SER A 456 -43.82 -0.12 6.46
CA SER A 456 -43.81 -0.93 5.22
C SER A 456 -42.52 -1.76 5.04
N ASN A 457 -42.72 -3.03 4.66
CA ASN A 457 -41.73 -4.05 4.28
C ASN A 457 -40.79 -3.64 3.13
N PRO A 458 -39.64 -4.31 3.00
CA PRO A 458 -39.05 -4.57 1.69
C PRO A 458 -38.79 -6.06 1.39
N THR A 459 -39.12 -6.38 0.16
CA THR A 459 -38.99 -7.64 -0.57
C THR A 459 -37.55 -8.03 -0.91
N THR A 460 -37.35 -9.35 -1.02
CA THR A 460 -36.18 -10.08 -1.51
C THR A 460 -35.92 -9.85 -3.00
N ARG A 461 -34.64 -9.79 -3.42
CA ARG A 461 -34.16 -10.26 -4.75
C ARG A 461 -32.62 -10.28 -4.88
N GLY A 462 -32.11 -11.46 -5.26
CA GLY A 462 -31.09 -11.61 -6.31
C GLY A 462 -29.61 -11.69 -5.93
N VAL A 463 -29.13 -12.87 -5.52
CA VAL A 463 -27.70 -13.20 -5.48
C VAL A 463 -27.23 -13.57 -6.90
N ARG A 464 -26.28 -12.82 -7.46
CA ARG A 464 -25.49 -13.25 -8.64
C ARG A 464 -24.15 -13.83 -8.15
N ARG A 465 -23.87 -15.07 -8.58
CA ARG A 465 -22.60 -15.77 -8.42
C ARG A 465 -21.47 -15.02 -9.13
N THR A 466 -20.31 -14.94 -8.50
CA THR A 466 -19.06 -14.51 -9.16
C THR A 466 -17.91 -15.44 -8.77
N ILE A 467 -17.07 -15.64 -9.77
CA ILE A 467 -16.05 -16.67 -9.94
C ILE A 467 -14.80 -16.38 -9.11
N TRP A 468 -14.21 -17.44 -8.57
CA TRP A 468 -13.09 -17.43 -7.63
C TRP A 468 -11.75 -17.10 -8.31
N SER A 469 -10.93 -16.27 -7.66
CA SER A 469 -9.49 -16.21 -7.92
C SER A 469 -8.74 -16.27 -6.60
N ARG A 470 -7.75 -17.17 -6.53
CA ARG A 470 -6.96 -17.52 -5.34
C ARG A 470 -5.94 -16.41 -5.00
N SER A 471 -5.81 -16.06 -3.73
CA SER A 471 -4.64 -15.32 -3.20
C SER A 471 -4.24 -15.94 -1.87
N ALA A 472 -3.08 -16.60 -1.84
CA ALA A 472 -2.32 -16.91 -0.62
C ALA A 472 -1.37 -15.74 -0.30
N ALA A 473 -0.84 -15.71 0.93
CA ALA A 473 0.10 -14.71 1.40
C ALA A 473 1.24 -14.50 0.39
N LYS A 474 1.38 -13.26 -0.09
CA LYS A 474 2.34 -12.88 -1.14
C LYS A 474 3.61 -12.32 -0.48
N PRO A 475 4.81 -12.69 -0.94
CA PRO A 475 6.04 -11.99 -0.58
C PRO A 475 5.92 -10.49 -0.89
N TRP A 476 6.59 -9.67 -0.07
CA TRP A 476 6.42 -8.21 -0.15
C TRP A 476 6.99 -7.62 -1.46
N TRP A 477 7.91 -8.32 -2.15
CA TRP A 477 8.39 -7.96 -3.49
C TRP A 477 7.44 -8.39 -4.63
N ASN A 478 6.20 -8.81 -4.33
CA ASN A 478 5.23 -9.18 -5.35
C ASN A 478 4.70 -7.97 -6.13
N VAL A 479 5.34 -7.68 -7.26
CA VAL A 479 4.96 -6.61 -8.19
C VAL A 479 3.89 -7.11 -9.16
N SER A 480 2.61 -6.88 -8.88
CA SER A 480 1.60 -6.75 -9.94
C SER A 480 1.61 -5.30 -10.44
N ALA A 481 2.70 -4.87 -11.08
CA ALA A 481 2.82 -3.54 -11.70
C ALA A 481 2.66 -3.59 -13.21
N ASP A 482 1.74 -4.43 -13.68
CA ASP A 482 1.09 -4.14 -14.94
C ASP A 482 0.01 -3.10 -14.63
N PRO A 483 0.11 -1.87 -15.16
CA PRO A 483 -1.01 -0.94 -15.05
C PRO A 483 -2.26 -1.63 -15.61
N PRO A 484 -3.44 -1.49 -14.97
CA PRO A 484 -4.66 -1.99 -15.57
C PRO A 484 -4.78 -1.37 -16.97
N LEU A 485 -4.84 -2.22 -17.98
CA LEU A 485 -5.19 -1.83 -19.34
C LEU A 485 -6.40 -0.89 -19.26
N PRO A 486 -6.39 0.27 -19.93
CA PRO A 486 -7.61 1.05 -20.05
C PRO A 486 -8.67 0.15 -20.68
N ARG A 487 -9.71 -0.18 -19.90
CA ARG A 487 -10.87 -0.88 -20.44
C ARG A 487 -11.50 0.05 -21.46
N HIS A 488 -11.59 -0.47 -22.68
CA HIS A 488 -12.24 0.15 -23.81
C HIS A 488 -13.62 0.68 -23.43
N GLY A 489 -13.85 1.94 -23.75
CA GLY A 489 -15.14 2.59 -23.89
C GLY A 489 -15.06 3.45 -25.14
#